data_AF-A0A2M4AYL4-F1
#
_entry.id   AF-A0A2M4AYL4-F1
#
_cell.length_a   1.000
_cell.length_b   1.000
_cell.length_c   1.000
_cell.angle_alpha   90.00
_cell.angle_beta   90.00
_cell.angle_gamma   90.00
#
_symmetry.space_group_name_H-M   'P 1'
#
loop_
_entity.id
_entity.type
_entity.pdbx_description
1 polymer ?
#
loop_
_entity_poly.entity_id
_entity_poly.type
_entity_poly.pdbx_seq_one_letter_code
_entity_poly.pdbx_strand_id
1 'polypeptide(L)'
;MDDQVCPRCKTTKYRNPSLKLMVNVCGHTLCESCVELLFLKGSGSCPECGVALRRSNFRVQLFEDSNVDKEVQIRKRILKDFNKKEDDFATVDEYNDYLEMIEEIVFNLCNNIDIINTNKRIEQFKRDNREVILKNKTKLSKDELELEQIVEIEKEQFEQRRKELAMIEVENRKQKTKNKEELIDSLMASYEDANAIVDKFAQKTAEKVQPLLPKPAAPAAQVPKHTHFSSGIATGFQGQHGFMAVPKPEEGPLYAYEKQEFSTDGPTPPTLEDVINNGYIRHIRTESVAEKTGGFQTNLSCLRAIQEALAGLYHG
;
A
#
# COMPACT_ATOMS: atom_id res chain seq x y z
N MET A 1 21.19 11.37 13.90
CA MET A 1 20.87 10.46 12.79
C MET A 1 22.04 10.54 11.84
N ASP A 2 22.93 9.55 11.89
CA ASP A 2 24.04 9.49 10.95
C ASP A 2 23.50 8.97 9.62
N ASP A 3 23.68 9.75 8.55
CA ASP A 3 23.21 9.38 7.23
C ASP A 3 23.86 8.06 6.80
N GLN A 4 23.05 7.01 6.59
CA GLN A 4 23.56 5.78 6.01
C GLN A 4 24.13 6.05 4.61
N VAL A 5 25.38 5.65 4.45
CA VAL A 5 26.16 5.89 3.24
C VAL A 5 26.46 4.54 2.60
N CYS A 6 26.33 4.47 1.27
CA CYS A 6 26.84 3.30 0.59
C CYS A 6 28.38 3.32 0.55
N PRO A 7 29.08 2.25 0.98
CA PRO A 7 30.55 2.20 1.05
C PRO A 7 31.23 2.29 -0.33
N ARG A 8 30.53 1.93 -1.41
CA ARG A 8 31.07 1.97 -2.79
C ARG A 8 30.95 3.34 -3.46
N CYS A 9 29.74 3.91 -3.50
CA CYS A 9 29.46 5.15 -4.23
C CYS A 9 29.46 6.39 -3.33
N LYS A 10 29.50 6.21 -2.01
CA LYS A 10 29.41 7.27 -1.00
C LYS A 10 28.16 8.16 -1.13
N THR A 11 27.15 7.70 -1.86
CA THR A 11 25.85 8.37 -1.97
C THR A 11 25.05 8.11 -0.71
N THR A 12 24.37 9.14 -0.23
CA THR A 12 23.46 9.10 0.92
C THR A 12 22.02 9.23 0.47
N LYS A 13 21.09 8.80 1.32
CA LYS A 13 19.64 9.00 1.09
C LYS A 13 19.27 10.48 0.98
N TYR A 14 20.04 11.38 1.61
CA TYR A 14 19.87 12.83 1.49
C TYR A 14 20.09 13.34 0.06
N ARG A 15 21.13 12.85 -0.64
CA ARG A 15 21.42 13.26 -2.02
C ARG A 15 20.46 12.65 -3.03
N ASN A 16 19.99 11.44 -2.76
CA ASN A 16 19.03 10.76 -3.61
C ASN A 16 17.94 10.09 -2.76
N PRO A 17 16.75 10.71 -2.65
CA PRO A 17 15.64 10.18 -1.85
C PRO A 17 15.11 8.82 -2.33
N SER A 18 15.31 8.46 -3.60
CA SER A 18 14.88 7.17 -4.16
C SER A 18 15.94 6.06 -4.00
N LEU A 19 17.06 6.35 -3.32
CA LEU A 19 18.12 5.38 -3.09
C LEU A 19 17.64 4.26 -2.16
N LYS A 20 17.58 3.04 -2.69
CA LYS A 20 17.34 1.83 -1.91
C LYS A 20 18.66 1.23 -1.46
N LEU A 21 18.85 1.15 -0.15
CA LEU A 21 19.95 0.40 0.45
C LEU A 21 19.54 -1.06 0.61
N MET A 22 20.48 -1.96 0.32
CA MET A 22 20.33 -3.40 0.45
C MET A 22 21.36 -3.95 1.42
N VAL A 23 20.95 -4.92 2.24
CA VAL A 23 21.80 -5.63 3.19
C VAL A 23 22.13 -7.02 2.64
N ASN A 24 23.38 -7.43 2.77
CA ASN A 24 23.85 -8.77 2.39
C ASN A 24 23.84 -9.75 3.58
N VAL A 25 24.31 -10.99 3.36
CA VAL A 25 24.38 -12.02 4.43
C VAL A 25 25.39 -11.71 5.55
N CYS A 26 26.40 -10.87 5.29
CA CYS A 26 27.36 -10.50 6.31
C CYS A 26 26.94 -9.28 7.13
N GLY A 27 25.86 -8.57 6.74
CA GLY A 27 25.37 -7.39 7.43
C GLY A 27 26.01 -6.08 6.98
N HIS A 28 26.56 -6.01 5.77
CA HIS A 28 27.04 -4.75 5.17
C HIS A 28 26.01 -4.23 4.15
N THR A 29 25.87 -2.90 4.11
CA THR A 29 24.89 -2.20 3.27
C THR A 29 25.51 -1.79 1.94
N LEU A 30 24.75 -1.94 0.86
CA LEU A 30 25.14 -1.54 -0.50
C LEU A 30 23.93 -0.93 -1.21
N CYS A 31 24.15 0.09 -2.04
CA CYS A 31 23.09 0.68 -2.83
C CYS A 31 22.63 -0.24 -3.96
N GLU A 32 21.37 -0.17 -4.40
CA GLU A 32 20.83 -0.99 -5.50
C GLU A 32 21.73 -0.97 -6.75
N SER A 33 22.12 0.22 -7.23
CA SER A 33 23.02 0.35 -8.38
C SER A 33 24.42 -0.22 -8.13
N CYS A 34 24.90 -0.16 -6.89
CA CYS A 34 26.18 -0.72 -6.47
C CYS A 34 26.15 -2.26 -6.49
N VAL A 35 25.01 -2.85 -6.12
CA VAL A 35 24.78 -4.30 -6.19
C VAL A 35 24.78 -4.75 -7.65
N GLU A 36 24.13 -4.02 -8.55
CA GLU A 36 24.13 -4.35 -9.98
C GLU A 36 25.53 -4.28 -10.60
N LEU A 37 26.27 -3.21 -10.31
CA LEU A 37 27.66 -3.04 -10.73
C LEU A 37 28.59 -4.12 -10.17
N LEU A 38 28.33 -4.61 -8.96
CA LEU A 38 29.12 -5.67 -8.34
C LEU A 38 29.00 -7.00 -9.10
N PHE A 39 27.81 -7.33 -9.61
CA PHE A 39 27.56 -8.59 -10.33
C PHE A 39 27.86 -8.53 -11.83
N LEU A 40 27.98 -7.34 -12.43
CA LEU A 40 28.44 -7.17 -13.81
C LEU A 40 29.85 -7.75 -14.04
N LYS A 41 30.70 -7.80 -13.01
CA LYS A 41 32.06 -8.38 -13.06
C LYS A 41 32.09 -9.90 -12.82
N GLY A 42 30.93 -10.55 -12.70
CA GLY A 42 30.79 -12.00 -12.51
C GLY A 42 30.68 -12.41 -11.03
N SER A 43 31.80 -12.42 -10.31
CA SER A 43 31.82 -12.77 -8.87
C SER A 43 31.74 -11.52 -8.00
N GLY A 44 30.61 -11.36 -7.30
CA GLY A 44 30.45 -10.30 -6.32
C GLY A 44 30.96 -10.73 -4.94
N SER A 45 32.13 -10.26 -4.53
CA SER A 45 32.57 -10.35 -3.14
C SER A 45 32.11 -9.14 -2.35
N CYS A 46 31.85 -9.33 -1.05
CA CYS A 46 31.58 -8.21 -0.16
C CYS A 46 32.80 -7.27 -0.12
N PRO A 47 32.64 -5.96 -0.32
CA PRO A 47 33.77 -5.02 -0.32
C PRO A 47 34.40 -4.81 1.07
N GLU A 48 33.71 -5.15 2.16
CA GLU A 48 34.21 -4.97 3.53
C GLU A 48 34.84 -6.25 4.09
N CYS A 49 34.18 -7.40 3.96
CA CYS A 49 34.67 -8.67 4.52
C CYS A 49 35.12 -9.73 3.50
N GLY A 50 35.04 -9.45 2.20
CA GLY A 50 35.51 -10.37 1.15
C GLY A 50 34.68 -11.64 0.95
N VAL A 51 33.61 -11.85 1.72
CA VAL A 51 32.73 -13.03 1.60
C VAL A 51 32.11 -13.08 0.19
N ALA A 52 32.12 -14.24 -0.44
CA ALA A 52 31.48 -14.45 -1.73
C ALA A 52 29.95 -14.33 -1.61
N LEU A 53 29.36 -13.39 -2.36
CA LEU A 53 27.93 -13.10 -2.33
C LEU A 53 27.25 -13.59 -3.61
N ARG A 54 25.97 -13.92 -3.51
CA ARG A 54 25.07 -14.19 -4.64
C ARG A 54 24.03 -13.08 -4.74
N ARG A 55 23.51 -12.81 -5.94
CA ARG A 55 22.51 -11.75 -6.13
C ARG A 55 21.24 -11.98 -5.30
N SER A 56 20.84 -13.24 -5.14
CA SER A 56 19.71 -13.67 -4.29
C SER A 56 19.89 -13.38 -2.80
N ASN A 57 21.13 -13.12 -2.35
CA ASN A 57 21.46 -12.94 -0.94
C ASN A 57 21.37 -11.47 -0.49
N PHE A 58 21.03 -10.56 -1.42
CA PHE A 58 20.73 -9.17 -1.14
C PHE A 58 19.24 -9.00 -0.85
N ARG A 59 18.93 -8.16 0.14
CA ARG A 59 17.56 -7.78 0.50
C ARG A 59 17.50 -6.29 0.76
N VAL A 60 16.34 -5.68 0.59
CA VAL A 60 16.14 -4.27 0.96
C VAL A 60 16.31 -4.12 2.47
N GLN A 61 17.06 -3.09 2.87
CA GLN A 61 17.24 -2.72 4.26
C GLN A 61 15.93 -2.17 4.84
N LEU A 62 15.48 -2.73 5.96
CA LEU A 62 14.25 -2.30 6.63
C LEU A 62 14.55 -1.44 7.85
N PHE A 63 15.68 -1.69 8.52
CA PHE A 63 16.07 -1.01 9.75
C PHE A 63 17.21 -0.03 9.51
N GLU A 64 17.35 0.96 10.39
CA GLU A 64 18.48 1.88 10.28
C GLU A 64 19.82 1.17 10.52
N ASP A 65 19.82 0.23 11.47
CA ASP A 65 20.99 -0.55 11.80
C ASP A 65 21.07 -1.84 10.98
N SER A 66 22.13 -1.95 10.16
CA SER A 66 22.39 -3.14 9.36
C SER A 66 22.61 -4.41 10.20
N ASN A 67 23.10 -4.25 11.44
CA ASN A 67 23.26 -5.35 12.39
C ASN A 67 21.91 -5.94 12.81
N VAL A 68 20.89 -5.10 13.03
CA VAL A 68 19.53 -5.56 13.34
C VAL A 68 18.96 -6.33 12.16
N ASP A 69 19.17 -5.85 10.93
CA ASP A 69 18.77 -6.58 9.73
C ASP A 69 19.47 -7.94 9.60
N LYS A 70 20.76 -8.03 9.97
CA LYS A 70 21.51 -9.30 10.02
C LYS A 70 20.92 -10.26 11.04
N GLU A 71 20.66 -9.77 12.25
CA GLU A 71 20.09 -10.55 13.36
C GLU A 71 18.69 -11.08 13.02
N VAL A 72 17.79 -10.21 12.54
CA VAL A 72 16.43 -10.60 12.15
C VAL A 72 16.45 -11.71 11.09
N GLN A 73 17.39 -11.67 10.15
CA GLN A 73 17.53 -12.72 9.15
C GLN A 73 18.00 -14.04 9.77
N ILE A 74 19.00 -14.00 10.65
CA ILE A 74 19.51 -15.18 11.33
C ILE A 74 18.40 -15.78 12.19
N ARG A 75 17.71 -14.97 13.00
CA ARG A 75 16.58 -15.39 13.84
C ARG A 75 15.47 -16.03 13.02
N LYS A 76 15.03 -15.41 11.91
CA LYS A 76 14.03 -16.00 10.99
C LYS A 76 14.48 -17.35 10.42
N ARG A 77 15.75 -17.51 10.09
CA ARG A 77 16.31 -18.78 9.59
C ARG A 77 16.29 -19.85 10.67
N ILE A 78 16.74 -19.51 11.89
CA ILE A 78 16.80 -20.44 13.02
C ILE A 78 15.40 -20.86 13.45
N LEU A 79 14.45 -19.92 13.63
CA LEU A 79 13.07 -20.23 14.03
C LEU A 79 12.32 -21.12 13.02
N LYS A 80 12.72 -21.11 11.74
CA LYS A 80 12.15 -22.03 10.73
C LYS A 80 12.50 -23.50 10.99
N ASP A 81 13.62 -23.75 11.67
CA ASP A 81 14.10 -25.08 12.04
C ASP A 81 13.87 -25.39 13.52
N PHE A 82 13.82 -24.36 14.36
CA PHE A 82 13.51 -24.42 15.79
C PHE A 82 12.06 -23.99 16.04
N ASN A 83 11.11 -24.84 15.62
CA ASN A 83 9.68 -24.56 15.65
C ASN A 83 8.92 -25.36 16.72
N LYS A 84 9.55 -25.64 17.87
CA LYS A 84 8.85 -26.21 19.03
C LYS A 84 8.10 -25.11 19.78
N LYS A 85 6.86 -25.39 20.20
CA LYS A 85 6.02 -24.47 20.97
C LYS A 85 6.02 -24.86 22.44
N GLU A 86 5.52 -23.99 23.31
CA GLU A 86 5.35 -24.26 24.75
C GLU A 86 4.59 -25.58 25.00
N ASP A 87 3.54 -25.85 24.21
CA ASP A 87 2.76 -27.10 24.24
C ASP A 87 3.58 -28.38 24.03
N ASP A 88 4.78 -28.30 23.42
CA ASP A 88 5.65 -29.45 23.15
C ASP A 88 6.55 -29.81 24.35
N PHE A 89 6.53 -29.02 25.44
CA PHE A 89 7.36 -29.20 26.63
C PHE A 89 6.52 -29.60 27.84
N ALA A 90 7.13 -30.29 28.81
CA ALA A 90 6.43 -30.71 30.02
C ALA A 90 6.34 -29.58 31.06
N THR A 91 7.31 -28.66 31.05
CA THR A 91 7.39 -27.54 31.98
C THR A 91 7.74 -26.25 31.25
N VAL A 92 7.32 -25.12 31.84
CA VAL A 92 7.64 -23.77 31.34
C VAL A 92 9.14 -23.49 31.41
N ASP A 93 9.83 -24.04 32.42
CA ASP A 93 11.28 -23.86 32.59
C ASP A 93 12.06 -24.50 31.43
N GLU A 94 11.69 -25.71 31.00
CA GLU A 94 12.29 -26.35 29.82
C GLU A 94 12.07 -25.56 28.53
N TYR A 95 10.92 -24.90 28.40
CA TYR A 95 10.63 -24.03 27.26
C TYR A 95 11.48 -22.75 27.30
N ASN A 96 11.65 -22.15 28.48
CA ASN A 96 12.52 -20.98 28.63
C ASN A 96 14.00 -21.32 28.36
N ASP A 97 14.49 -22.46 28.84
CA ASP A 97 15.85 -22.95 28.54
C ASP A 97 16.03 -23.20 27.02
N TYR A 98 14.98 -23.69 26.35
CA TYR A 98 14.98 -23.84 24.90
C TYR A 98 15.03 -22.50 24.15
N LEU A 99 14.30 -21.49 24.62
CA LEU A 99 14.35 -20.14 24.06
C LEU A 99 15.72 -19.48 24.27
N GLU A 100 16.31 -19.62 25.46
CA GLU A 100 17.64 -19.10 25.77
C GLU A 100 18.72 -19.75 24.88
N MET A 101 18.63 -21.07 24.66
CA MET A 101 19.50 -21.77 23.72
C MET A 101 19.38 -21.21 22.28
N ILE A 102 18.18 -20.84 21.83
CA ILE A 102 17.99 -20.22 20.51
C ILE A 102 18.68 -18.86 20.47
N GLU A 103 18.54 -18.04 21.50
CA GLU A 103 19.18 -16.73 21.58
C GLU A 103 20.71 -16.85 21.64
N GLU A 104 21.26 -17.83 22.35
CA GLU A 104 22.70 -18.15 22.33
C GLU A 104 23.19 -18.46 20.91
N ILE A 105 22.44 -19.29 20.17
CA ILE A 105 22.74 -19.63 18.77
C ILE A 105 22.69 -18.40 17.87
N VAL A 106 21.65 -17.57 18.00
CA VAL A 106 21.48 -16.35 17.20
C VAL A 106 22.61 -15.36 17.50
N PHE A 107 22.93 -15.15 18.77
CA PHE A 107 23.99 -14.25 19.21
C PHE A 107 25.36 -14.67 18.66
N ASN A 108 25.70 -15.96 18.77
CA ASN A 108 26.96 -16.50 18.24
C ASN A 108 27.07 -16.30 16.73
N LEU A 109 26.00 -16.58 15.97
CA LEU A 109 25.98 -16.37 14.52
C LEU A 109 26.01 -14.89 14.12
N CYS A 110 25.39 -13.99 14.89
CA CYS A 110 25.42 -12.55 14.61
C CYS A 110 26.83 -11.98 14.78
N ASN A 111 27.51 -12.37 15.86
CA ASN A 111 28.83 -11.87 16.23
C ASN A 111 30.00 -12.67 15.61
N ASN A 112 29.69 -13.70 14.82
CA ASN A 112 30.67 -14.60 14.21
C ASN A 112 31.54 -15.35 15.24
N ILE A 113 30.98 -15.66 16.42
CA ILE A 113 31.63 -16.42 17.49
C ILE A 113 31.32 -17.90 17.27
N ASP A 114 32.35 -18.74 17.27
CA ASP A 114 32.27 -20.20 17.18
C ASP A 114 31.28 -20.77 16.13
N ILE A 115 31.28 -20.17 14.93
CA ILE A 115 30.34 -20.48 13.85
C ILE A 115 30.32 -21.99 13.52
N ILE A 116 31.45 -22.68 13.63
CA ILE A 116 31.57 -24.09 13.24
C ILE A 116 30.82 -24.98 14.23
N ASN A 117 31.02 -24.81 15.53
CA ASN A 117 30.32 -25.63 16.53
C ASN A 117 28.84 -25.29 16.59
N THR A 118 28.48 -24.00 16.49
CA THR A 118 27.07 -23.59 16.44
C THR A 118 26.35 -24.20 15.25
N ASN A 119 26.95 -24.19 14.05
CA ASN A 119 26.37 -24.84 12.87
C ASN A 119 26.25 -26.36 13.04
N LYS A 120 27.24 -27.03 13.63
CA LYS A 120 27.13 -28.46 13.95
C LYS A 120 25.96 -28.75 14.89
N ARG A 121 25.77 -27.93 15.93
CA ARG A 121 24.64 -28.04 16.88
C ARG A 121 23.30 -27.86 16.17
N ILE A 122 23.20 -26.88 15.26
CA ILE A 122 22.03 -26.69 14.41
C ILE A 122 21.76 -27.91 13.52
N GLU A 123 22.78 -28.45 12.84
CA GLU A 123 22.62 -29.62 11.97
C GLU A 123 22.26 -30.89 12.73
N GLN A 124 22.79 -31.06 13.94
CA GLN A 124 22.40 -32.15 14.83
C GLN A 124 20.93 -32.02 15.24
N PHE A 125 20.51 -30.84 15.73
CA PHE A 125 19.12 -30.58 16.09
C PHE A 125 18.15 -30.84 14.94
N LYS A 126 18.51 -30.41 13.72
CA LYS A 126 17.72 -30.67 12.50
C LYS A 126 17.56 -32.14 12.18
N ARG A 127 18.61 -32.94 12.37
CA ARG A 127 18.56 -34.39 12.12
C ARG A 127 17.68 -35.08 13.14
N ASP A 128 17.88 -34.77 14.43
CA ASP A 128 17.19 -35.42 15.54
C ASP A 128 15.69 -35.06 15.58
N ASN A 129 15.33 -33.83 15.19
CA ASN A 129 13.96 -33.33 15.26
C ASN A 129 13.27 -33.21 13.89
N ARG A 130 13.81 -33.83 12.83
CA ARG A 130 13.31 -33.68 11.45
C ARG A 130 11.80 -33.92 11.31
N GLU A 131 11.30 -34.98 11.93
CA GLU A 131 9.88 -35.35 11.86
C GLU A 131 8.99 -34.37 12.62
N VAL A 132 9.44 -33.93 13.80
CA VAL A 132 8.74 -32.93 14.62
C VAL A 132 8.66 -31.60 13.87
N ILE A 133 9.77 -31.18 13.25
CA ILE A 133 9.83 -29.93 12.47
C ILE A 133 8.84 -29.98 11.31
N LEU A 134 8.73 -31.12 10.60
CA LEU A 134 7.80 -31.26 9.49
C LEU A 134 6.33 -31.22 9.95
N LYS A 135 6.00 -31.92 11.05
CA LYS A 135 4.65 -31.88 11.64
C LYS A 135 4.26 -30.48 12.10
N ASN A 136 5.17 -29.77 12.77
CA ASN A 136 4.94 -28.41 13.24
C ASN A 136 4.88 -27.38 12.11
N LYS A 137 5.47 -27.67 10.93
CA LYS A 137 5.30 -26.82 9.72
C LYS A 137 3.94 -26.96 9.07
N THR A 138 3.35 -28.17 9.11
CA THR A 138 2.02 -28.41 8.54
C THR A 138 0.89 -27.99 9.48
N LYS A 139 1.15 -27.97 10.78
CA LYS A 139 0.19 -27.56 11.79
C LYS A 139 0.20 -26.03 11.86
N LEU A 140 -0.81 -25.36 11.30
CA LEU A 140 -1.05 -23.95 11.65
C LEU A 140 -1.23 -23.86 13.16
N SER A 141 -0.67 -22.80 13.76
CA SER A 141 -0.95 -22.51 15.16
C SER A 141 -2.45 -22.33 15.35
N LYS A 142 -2.99 -22.73 16.51
CA LYS A 142 -4.39 -22.43 16.86
C LYS A 142 -4.67 -20.94 16.69
N ASP A 143 -3.75 -20.11 17.20
CA ASP A 143 -3.82 -18.65 17.08
C ASP A 143 -3.80 -18.17 15.62
N GLU A 144 -3.06 -18.83 14.72
CA GLU A 144 -3.01 -18.45 13.30
C GLU A 144 -4.35 -18.75 12.63
N LEU A 145 -4.95 -19.91 12.93
CA LEU A 145 -6.29 -20.26 12.45
C LEU A 145 -7.36 -19.31 13.00
N GLU A 146 -7.28 -18.95 14.28
CA GLU A 146 -8.19 -17.99 14.91
C GLU A 146 -8.06 -16.60 14.26
N LEU A 147 -6.84 -16.13 14.00
CA LEU A 147 -6.60 -14.87 13.29
C LEU A 147 -7.14 -14.89 11.86
N GLU A 148 -6.94 -15.99 11.12
CA GLU A 148 -7.50 -16.14 9.77
C GLU A 148 -9.03 -16.06 9.78
N GLN A 149 -9.69 -16.73 10.74
CA GLN A 149 -11.14 -16.68 10.91
C GLN A 149 -11.63 -15.26 11.23
N ILE A 150 -10.94 -14.54 12.11
CA ILE A 150 -11.29 -13.14 12.44
C ILE A 150 -11.20 -12.27 11.19
N VAL A 151 -10.11 -12.40 10.41
CA VAL A 151 -9.91 -11.63 9.17
C VAL A 151 -10.99 -11.96 8.13
N GLU A 152 -11.42 -13.22 8.03
CA GLU A 152 -12.47 -13.63 7.11
C GLU A 152 -13.83 -13.03 7.50
N ILE A 153 -14.20 -13.11 8.78
CA ILE A 153 -15.43 -12.50 9.32
C ILE A 153 -15.42 -10.98 9.10
N GLU A 154 -14.29 -10.31 9.33
CA GLU A 154 -14.16 -8.86 9.11
C GLU A 154 -14.36 -8.49 7.64
N LYS A 155 -13.80 -9.27 6.71
CA LYS A 155 -14.00 -9.08 5.26
C LYS A 155 -15.46 -9.27 4.86
N GLU A 156 -16.11 -10.32 5.33
CA GLU A 156 -17.53 -10.55 5.05
C GLU A 156 -18.41 -9.41 5.55
N GLN A 157 -18.18 -8.95 6.78
CA GLN A 157 -18.91 -7.81 7.34
C GLN A 157 -18.66 -6.51 6.57
N PHE A 158 -17.44 -6.30 6.07
CA PHE A 158 -17.12 -5.15 5.24
C PHE A 158 -17.84 -5.23 3.89
N GLU A 159 -17.84 -6.40 3.24
CA GLU A 159 -18.54 -6.61 1.97
C GLU A 159 -20.06 -6.48 2.11
N GLN A 160 -20.64 -7.00 3.19
CA GLN A 160 -22.07 -6.85 3.49
C GLN A 160 -22.43 -5.37 3.64
N ARG A 161 -21.68 -4.61 4.46
CA ARG A 161 -21.89 -3.17 4.60
C ARG A 161 -21.77 -2.43 3.28
N ARG A 162 -20.79 -2.79 2.44
CA ARG A 162 -20.63 -2.19 1.10
C ARG A 162 -21.82 -2.49 0.18
N LYS A 163 -22.34 -3.72 0.20
CA LYS A 163 -23.53 -4.12 -0.58
C LYS A 163 -24.79 -3.40 -0.09
N GLU A 164 -24.98 -3.29 1.22
CA GLU A 164 -26.10 -2.57 1.82
C GLU A 164 -26.10 -1.09 1.42
N LEU A 165 -24.96 -0.41 1.50
CA LEU A 165 -24.82 0.98 1.06
C LEU A 165 -25.14 1.14 -0.43
N ALA A 166 -24.66 0.23 -1.28
CA ALA A 166 -24.97 0.25 -2.71
C ALA A 166 -26.48 0.05 -2.99
N MET A 167 -27.14 -0.87 -2.26
CA MET A 167 -28.58 -1.10 -2.37
C MET A 167 -29.39 0.12 -1.92
N ILE A 168 -29.00 0.76 -0.82
CA ILE A 168 -29.62 2.01 -0.33
C ILE A 168 -29.45 3.12 -1.37
N GLU A 169 -28.27 3.24 -2.01
CA GLU A 169 -28.05 4.23 -3.06
C GLU A 169 -28.94 4.01 -4.27
N VAL A 170 -29.07 2.75 -4.74
CA VAL A 170 -29.96 2.39 -5.86
C VAL A 170 -31.42 2.69 -5.52
N GLU A 171 -31.88 2.32 -4.33
CA GLU A 171 -33.26 2.58 -3.91
C GLU A 171 -33.53 4.08 -3.78
N ASN A 172 -32.58 4.85 -3.23
CA ASN A 172 -32.66 6.31 -3.19
C ASN A 172 -32.72 6.92 -4.59
N ARG A 173 -31.97 6.39 -5.57
CA ARG A 173 -32.04 6.83 -6.97
C ARG A 173 -33.42 6.53 -7.58
N LYS A 174 -33.95 5.32 -7.39
CA LYS A 174 -35.30 4.93 -7.86
C LYS A 174 -36.40 5.76 -7.21
N GLN A 175 -36.30 6.05 -5.91
CA GLN A 175 -37.27 6.88 -5.22
C GLN A 175 -37.21 8.32 -5.74
N LYS A 176 -36.02 8.86 -6.03
CA LYS A 176 -35.87 10.18 -6.67
C LYS A 176 -36.46 10.23 -8.07
N THR A 177 -36.37 9.17 -8.89
CA THR A 177 -36.99 9.14 -10.23
C THR A 177 -38.51 9.04 -10.12
N LYS A 178 -39.04 8.15 -9.27
CA LYS A 178 -40.49 8.04 -9.02
C LYS A 178 -41.10 9.34 -8.52
N ASN A 179 -40.46 10.00 -7.54
CA ASN A 179 -40.94 11.29 -7.02
C ASN A 179 -40.95 12.38 -8.10
N LYS A 180 -40.01 12.34 -9.07
CA LYS A 180 -39.99 13.28 -10.21
C LYS A 180 -41.13 12.99 -11.19
N GLU A 181 -41.38 11.72 -11.50
CA GLU A 181 -42.49 11.29 -12.37
C GLU A 181 -43.83 11.68 -11.76
N GLU A 182 -44.06 11.39 -10.47
CA GLU A 182 -45.27 11.79 -9.73
C GLU A 182 -45.51 13.31 -9.76
N LEU A 183 -44.45 14.11 -9.64
CA LEU A 183 -44.54 15.57 -9.74
C LEU A 183 -44.95 15.99 -11.17
N ILE A 184 -44.34 15.39 -12.19
CA ILE A 184 -44.67 15.67 -13.60
C ILE A 184 -46.12 15.28 -13.92
N ASP A 185 -46.56 14.10 -13.49
CA ASP A 185 -47.93 13.62 -13.69
C ASP A 185 -48.96 14.51 -12.97
N SER A 186 -48.65 14.94 -11.74
CA SER A 186 -49.50 15.88 -11.00
C SER A 186 -49.59 17.24 -11.70
N LEU A 187 -48.49 17.73 -12.28
CA LEU A 187 -48.48 18.99 -13.05
C LEU A 187 -49.25 18.87 -14.38
N MET A 188 -49.26 17.69 -15.00
CA MET A 188 -49.99 17.46 -16.26
C MET A 188 -51.49 17.21 -16.06
N ALA A 189 -51.89 16.52 -14.99
CA ALA A 189 -53.26 16.07 -14.79
C ALA A 189 -54.14 17.05 -13.97
N SER A 190 -53.53 17.95 -13.20
CA SER A 190 -54.28 18.90 -12.36
C SER A 190 -54.40 20.28 -13.00
N TYR A 191 -55.50 20.97 -12.71
CA TYR A 191 -55.79 22.33 -13.18
C TYR A 191 -55.46 23.39 -12.10
N GLU A 192 -54.67 23.04 -11.08
CA GLU A 192 -54.22 23.96 -10.04
C GLU A 192 -53.03 24.82 -10.54
N ASP A 193 -52.75 25.93 -9.84
CA ASP A 193 -51.61 26.77 -10.15
C ASP A 193 -50.29 26.00 -9.94
N ALA A 194 -49.39 26.06 -10.93
CA ALA A 194 -48.17 25.26 -10.96
C ALA A 194 -47.27 25.49 -9.74
N ASN A 195 -47.24 26.72 -9.24
CA ASN A 195 -46.46 27.09 -8.05
C ASN A 195 -46.99 26.39 -6.79
N ALA A 196 -48.31 26.27 -6.62
CA ALA A 196 -48.90 25.63 -5.46
C ALA A 196 -48.65 24.11 -5.43
N ILE A 197 -48.57 23.46 -6.60
CA ILE A 197 -48.26 22.03 -6.72
C ILE A 197 -46.80 21.75 -6.34
N VAL A 198 -45.87 22.57 -6.81
CA VAL A 198 -44.44 22.47 -6.46
C VAL A 198 -44.22 22.67 -4.96
N ASP A 199 -44.89 23.64 -4.34
CA ASP A 199 -44.79 23.89 -2.90
C ASP A 199 -45.32 22.71 -2.06
N LYS A 200 -46.44 22.10 -2.46
CA LYS A 200 -46.99 20.90 -1.80
C LYS A 200 -46.02 19.71 -1.90
N PHE A 201 -45.36 19.52 -3.04
CA PHE A 201 -44.35 18.47 -3.21
C PHE A 201 -43.06 18.78 -2.47
N ALA A 202 -42.62 20.05 -2.42
CA ALA A 202 -41.45 20.47 -1.65
C ALA A 202 -41.64 20.19 -0.15
N GLN A 203 -42.83 20.47 0.40
CA GLN A 203 -43.19 20.15 1.78
C GLN A 203 -43.22 18.64 2.03
N LYS A 204 -43.88 17.85 1.16
CA LYS A 204 -43.90 16.37 1.26
C LYS A 204 -42.50 15.73 1.15
N THR A 205 -41.64 16.29 0.30
CA THR A 205 -40.28 15.79 0.11
C THR A 205 -39.41 16.14 1.33
N ALA A 206 -39.56 17.35 1.89
CA ALA A 206 -38.87 17.75 3.12
C ALA A 206 -39.28 16.88 4.32
N GLU A 207 -40.55 16.48 4.44
CA GLU A 207 -41.01 15.54 5.47
C GLU A 207 -40.48 14.11 5.27
N LYS A 208 -40.36 13.64 4.02
CA LYS A 208 -39.81 12.30 3.69
C LYS A 208 -38.28 12.21 3.74
N VAL A 209 -37.57 13.35 3.71
CA VAL A 209 -36.08 13.42 3.71
C VAL A 209 -35.49 13.29 5.12
N GLN A 210 -36.20 12.73 6.11
CA GLN A 210 -35.49 12.08 7.22
C GLN A 210 -34.67 10.94 6.63
N PRO A 211 -33.33 11.07 6.58
CA PRO A 211 -32.55 10.11 5.85
C PRO A 211 -32.63 8.80 6.64
N LEU A 212 -33.04 7.73 5.97
CA LEU A 212 -32.72 6.36 6.34
C LEU A 212 -31.20 6.17 6.20
N LEU A 213 -30.42 6.98 6.91
CA LEU A 213 -29.07 6.59 7.29
C LEU A 213 -29.27 5.34 8.16
N PRO A 214 -28.55 4.24 7.89
CA PRO A 214 -28.50 3.15 8.84
C PRO A 214 -28.17 3.78 10.19
N LYS A 215 -29.05 3.63 11.19
CA LYS A 215 -28.64 3.88 12.57
C LYS A 215 -27.34 3.11 12.74
N PRO A 216 -26.23 3.72 13.20
CA PRO A 216 -25.02 2.97 13.46
C PRO A 216 -25.45 1.81 14.35
N ALA A 217 -25.33 0.59 13.82
CA ALA A 217 -25.68 -0.60 14.56
C ALA A 217 -24.95 -0.49 15.91
N ALA A 218 -25.71 -0.56 17.00
CA ALA A 218 -25.14 -0.60 18.33
C ALA A 218 -23.99 -1.63 18.30
N PRO A 219 -22.79 -1.30 18.81
CA PRO A 219 -21.67 -2.22 18.76
C PRO A 219 -22.14 -3.54 19.36
N ALA A 220 -22.08 -4.59 18.53
CA ALA A 220 -22.38 -5.95 18.96
C ALA A 220 -21.61 -6.25 20.25
N ALA A 221 -22.28 -7.00 21.12
CA ALA A 221 -21.84 -7.34 22.47
C ALA A 221 -20.32 -7.49 22.59
N GLN A 222 -19.78 -6.75 23.55
CA GLN A 222 -18.37 -6.70 23.91
C GLN A 222 -17.83 -8.12 24.09
N VAL A 223 -17.00 -8.57 23.16
CA VAL A 223 -16.05 -9.66 23.42
C VAL A 223 -15.14 -9.16 24.56
N PRO A 224 -14.97 -9.91 25.66
CA PRO A 224 -14.13 -9.47 26.76
C PRO A 224 -12.70 -9.27 26.25
N LYS A 225 -12.27 -8.01 26.19
CA LYS A 225 -10.89 -7.66 25.85
C LYS A 225 -10.01 -8.17 26.97
N HIS A 226 -9.21 -9.20 26.67
CA HIS A 226 -8.13 -9.63 27.55
C HIS A 226 -7.12 -8.48 27.65
N THR A 227 -7.05 -7.82 28.81
CA THR A 227 -6.07 -6.77 29.08
C THR A 227 -4.78 -7.42 29.59
N HIS A 228 -3.86 -7.72 28.67
CA HIS A 228 -2.46 -7.92 29.06
C HIS A 228 -1.66 -6.66 28.75
N PHE A 229 -1.39 -5.93 29.84
CA PHE A 229 -0.06 -5.43 30.23
C PHE A 229 0.71 -4.52 29.26
N SER A 230 0.95 -3.27 29.68
CA SER A 230 2.31 -2.77 29.99
C SER A 230 2.29 -1.33 30.52
N SER A 231 2.72 -1.21 31.78
CA SER A 231 3.59 -0.18 32.38
C SER A 231 3.21 1.29 32.26
N GLY A 232 2.86 1.86 33.42
CA GLY A 232 2.46 3.25 33.60
C GLY A 232 3.60 4.27 33.42
N ILE A 233 3.24 5.36 32.73
CA ILE A 233 3.59 6.72 33.15
C ILE A 233 2.26 7.48 33.23
N ALA A 234 1.83 7.77 34.46
CA ALA A 234 0.65 8.58 34.73
C ALA A 234 1.03 10.06 34.58
N THR A 235 0.91 10.61 33.37
CA THR A 235 0.81 12.06 33.16
C THR A 235 -0.65 12.40 32.92
N GLY A 236 -1.26 13.01 33.95
CA GLY A 236 -2.68 13.27 34.01
C GLY A 236 -3.16 14.22 32.91
N PHE A 237 -4.29 13.85 32.30
CA PHE A 237 -5.29 14.77 31.79
C PHE A 237 -6.63 14.00 31.74
N GLN A 238 -7.27 13.88 32.91
CA GLN A 238 -8.69 13.56 32.97
C GLN A 238 -9.48 14.85 32.73
N GLY A 239 -10.07 14.96 31.55
CA GLY A 239 -10.98 16.06 31.24
C GLY A 239 -11.24 16.19 29.75
N GLN A 240 -12.50 15.98 29.39
CA GLN A 240 -13.12 16.31 28.11
C GLN A 240 -12.90 15.34 26.95
N HIS A 241 -13.88 14.44 26.84
CA HIS A 241 -14.46 14.02 25.56
C HIS A 241 -14.57 15.22 24.60
N GLY A 242 -13.93 15.16 23.43
CA GLY A 242 -14.04 16.27 22.47
C GLY A 242 -13.11 16.27 21.25
N PHE A 243 -12.07 15.43 21.19
CA PHE A 243 -11.38 15.25 19.90
C PHE A 243 -12.17 14.27 19.04
N MET A 244 -12.93 14.81 18.10
CA MET A 244 -13.36 14.02 16.95
C MET A 244 -12.09 13.43 16.35
N ALA A 245 -12.00 12.11 16.37
CA ALA A 245 -10.97 11.42 15.60
C ALA A 245 -11.12 11.91 14.17
N VAL A 246 -10.14 12.69 13.70
CA VAL A 246 -10.04 13.04 12.28
C VAL A 246 -10.10 11.69 11.57
N PRO A 247 -11.12 11.43 10.73
CA PRO A 247 -11.17 10.21 9.95
C PRO A 247 -9.85 10.17 9.21
N LYS A 248 -9.00 9.19 9.52
CA LYS A 248 -7.87 8.91 8.63
C LYS A 248 -8.55 8.58 7.30
N PRO A 249 -8.44 9.41 6.26
CA PRO A 249 -8.98 9.01 4.98
C PRO A 249 -8.33 7.66 4.70
N GLU A 250 -9.14 6.64 4.43
CA GLU A 250 -8.63 5.40 3.87
C GLU A 250 -7.70 5.84 2.73
N GLU A 251 -6.43 5.44 2.79
CA GLU A 251 -5.51 5.60 1.68
C GLU A 251 -6.08 4.75 0.56
N GLY A 252 -7.07 5.31 -0.16
CA GLY A 252 -7.58 4.78 -1.39
C GLY A 252 -6.41 4.61 -2.36
N PRO A 253 -6.60 3.85 -3.45
CA PRO A 253 -5.55 3.71 -4.45
C PRO A 253 -4.98 5.09 -4.78
N LEU A 254 -3.66 5.22 -4.65
CA LEU A 254 -2.94 6.45 -4.95
C LEU A 254 -3.44 6.96 -6.30
N TYR A 255 -3.71 8.26 -6.38
CA TYR A 255 -4.18 8.88 -7.61
C TYR A 255 -3.35 8.40 -8.81
N ALA A 256 -4.00 7.64 -9.69
CA ALA A 256 -3.44 7.23 -10.96
C ALA A 256 -4.04 8.17 -12.01
N TYR A 257 -3.18 8.89 -12.72
CA TYR A 257 -3.62 9.72 -13.83
C TYR A 257 -4.16 8.80 -14.93
N GLU A 258 -5.47 8.77 -15.09
CA GLU A 258 -6.13 8.14 -16.23
C GLU A 258 -6.31 9.21 -17.30
N LYS A 259 -5.71 9.00 -18.47
CA LYS A 259 -5.81 9.94 -19.58
C LYS A 259 -7.27 10.04 -19.99
N GLN A 260 -7.84 11.24 -19.96
CA GLN A 260 -9.20 11.48 -20.42
C GLN A 260 -9.31 11.15 -21.91
N GLU A 261 -10.08 10.12 -22.25
CA GLU A 261 -10.39 9.76 -23.63
C GLU A 261 -11.60 10.56 -24.09
N PHE A 262 -11.43 11.35 -25.14
CA PHE A 262 -12.51 12.07 -25.80
C PHE A 262 -12.91 11.28 -27.05
N SER A 263 -14.17 10.86 -27.15
CA SER A 263 -14.73 10.32 -28.38
C SER A 263 -15.04 11.49 -29.32
N THR A 264 -14.20 11.69 -30.33
CA THR A 264 -14.46 12.66 -31.39
C THR A 264 -15.05 11.93 -32.60
N ASP A 265 -16.29 12.24 -32.99
CA ASP A 265 -16.93 11.70 -34.19
C ASP A 265 -16.39 12.41 -35.46
N GLY A 266 -15.10 12.24 -35.72
CA GLY A 266 -14.39 12.90 -36.82
C GLY A 266 -13.02 12.26 -37.13
N PRO A 267 -12.34 12.71 -38.20
CA PRO A 267 -11.02 12.21 -38.54
C PRO A 267 -10.02 12.56 -37.42
N THR A 268 -9.17 11.59 -37.09
CA THR A 268 -8.18 11.77 -36.01
C THR A 268 -7.21 12.91 -36.35
N PRO A 269 -6.88 13.79 -35.38
CA PRO A 269 -5.95 14.88 -35.63
C PRO A 269 -4.55 14.34 -35.97
N PRO A 270 -3.81 15.03 -36.88
CA PRO A 270 -2.47 14.62 -37.28
C PRO A 270 -1.50 14.69 -36.10
N THR A 271 -0.47 13.85 -36.12
CA THR A 271 0.60 13.90 -35.12
C THR A 271 1.57 15.05 -35.41
N LEU A 272 2.42 15.41 -34.42
CA LEU A 272 3.43 16.46 -34.60
C LEU A 272 4.37 16.15 -35.80
N GLU A 273 4.68 14.88 -36.01
CA GLU A 273 5.53 14.42 -37.12
C GLU A 273 4.84 14.63 -38.47
N ASP A 274 3.54 14.36 -38.56
CA ASP A 274 2.75 14.60 -39.77
C ASP A 274 2.67 16.09 -40.11
N VAL A 275 2.57 16.96 -39.10
CA VAL A 275 2.54 18.42 -39.29
C VAL A 275 3.85 18.94 -39.89
N ILE A 276 4.99 18.37 -39.47
CA ILE A 276 6.33 18.70 -39.97
C ILE A 276 6.53 18.17 -41.39
N ASN A 277 6.19 16.91 -41.64
CA ASN A 277 6.46 16.23 -42.90
C ASN A 277 5.56 16.71 -44.04
N ASN A 278 4.28 16.98 -43.76
CA ASN A 278 3.32 17.44 -44.76
C ASN A 278 3.44 18.94 -45.09
N GLY A 279 4.39 19.65 -44.46
CA GLY A 279 4.72 21.02 -44.83
C GLY A 279 3.75 22.09 -44.33
N TYR A 280 2.92 21.79 -43.33
CA TYR A 280 1.98 22.75 -42.74
C TYR A 280 2.66 24.00 -42.13
N ILE A 281 3.96 23.89 -41.80
CA ILE A 281 4.75 24.98 -41.19
C ILE A 281 5.44 25.88 -42.24
N ARG A 282 5.36 25.56 -43.54
CA ARG A 282 6.11 26.26 -44.60
C ARG A 282 5.85 27.77 -44.69
N HIS A 283 4.65 28.20 -44.34
CA HIS A 283 4.24 29.61 -44.44
C HIS A 283 4.25 30.34 -43.10
N ILE A 284 4.81 29.73 -42.05
CA ILE A 284 4.71 30.24 -40.69
C ILE A 284 6.08 30.75 -40.24
N ARG A 285 6.06 31.90 -39.56
CA ARG A 285 7.26 32.59 -39.08
C ARG A 285 8.07 31.67 -38.15
N THR A 286 9.39 31.76 -38.26
CA THR A 286 10.34 31.07 -37.38
C THR A 286 10.46 31.75 -36.01
N GLU A 287 10.71 30.93 -34.99
CA GLU A 287 10.76 31.32 -33.58
C GLU A 287 11.92 32.29 -33.29
N SER A 288 11.65 33.34 -32.51
CA SER A 288 12.71 34.15 -31.91
C SER A 288 13.38 33.42 -30.74
N VAL A 289 14.64 33.74 -30.46
CA VAL A 289 15.40 33.17 -29.33
C VAL A 289 14.68 33.39 -27.98
N ALA A 290 14.06 34.56 -27.81
CA ALA A 290 13.30 34.90 -26.60
C ALA A 290 11.99 34.09 -26.47
N GLU A 291 11.32 33.82 -27.60
CA GLU A 291 10.07 33.05 -27.63
C GLU A 291 10.35 31.57 -27.35
N LYS A 292 11.45 31.05 -27.91
CA LYS A 292 11.91 29.67 -27.66
C LYS A 292 12.28 29.44 -26.19
N THR A 293 12.89 30.42 -25.52
CA THR A 293 13.16 30.34 -24.07
C THR A 293 11.88 30.39 -23.22
N GLY A 294 10.79 30.97 -23.75
CA GLY A 294 9.46 30.94 -23.14
C GLY A 294 8.66 29.67 -23.41
N GLY A 295 9.26 28.67 -24.08
CA GLY A 295 8.60 27.41 -24.44
C GLY A 295 7.68 27.51 -25.66
N PHE A 296 7.68 28.63 -26.38
CA PHE A 296 6.92 28.77 -27.62
C PHE A 296 7.65 28.04 -28.75
N GLN A 297 6.92 27.13 -29.41
CA GLN A 297 7.36 26.50 -30.64
C GLN A 297 6.32 26.68 -31.74
N THR A 298 6.77 27.03 -32.95
CA THR A 298 5.88 27.27 -34.08
C THR A 298 5.09 26.01 -34.43
N ASN A 299 5.75 24.85 -34.38
CA ASN A 299 5.15 23.54 -34.68
C ASN A 299 4.00 23.20 -33.72
N LEU A 300 4.15 23.54 -32.43
CA LEU A 300 3.15 23.27 -31.40
C LEU A 300 1.90 24.13 -31.59
N SER A 301 2.08 25.39 -32.01
CA SER A 301 0.97 26.31 -32.30
C SER A 301 0.14 25.84 -33.50
N CYS A 302 0.81 25.34 -34.54
CA CYS A 302 0.14 24.76 -35.72
C CYS A 302 -0.65 23.51 -35.36
N LEU A 303 -0.03 22.61 -34.58
CA LEU A 303 -0.67 21.38 -34.13
C LEU A 303 -1.95 21.67 -33.33
N ARG A 304 -1.88 22.63 -32.38
CA ARG A 304 -3.05 23.03 -31.59
C ARG A 304 -4.18 23.60 -32.44
N ALA A 305 -3.86 24.49 -33.39
CA ALA A 305 -4.86 25.07 -34.29
C ALA A 305 -5.58 23.99 -35.14
N ILE A 306 -4.84 22.98 -35.62
CA ILE A 306 -5.41 21.87 -36.39
C ILE A 306 -6.24 20.96 -35.48
N GLN A 307 -5.77 20.67 -34.26
CA GLN A 307 -6.51 19.88 -33.27
C GLN A 307 -7.83 20.55 -32.88
N GLU A 308 -7.83 21.87 -32.64
CA GLU A 308 -9.04 22.63 -32.33
C GLU A 308 -10.02 22.67 -33.51
N ALA A 309 -9.51 22.84 -34.74
CA ALA A 309 -10.35 22.82 -35.94
C ALA A 309 -11.02 21.45 -36.14
N LEU A 310 -10.30 20.35 -35.93
CA LEU A 310 -10.82 18.99 -36.12
C LEU A 310 -11.70 18.52 -34.95
N ALA A 311 -11.43 18.97 -33.73
CA ALA A 311 -12.24 18.65 -32.56
C ALA A 311 -13.51 19.52 -32.43
N GLY A 312 -13.53 20.72 -33.01
CA GLY A 312 -14.61 21.69 -32.87
C GLY A 312 -15.78 21.57 -33.86
N LEU A 313 -15.74 20.64 -34.83
CA LEU A 313 -16.61 20.68 -36.01
C LEU A 313 -17.79 19.69 -36.05
N TYR A 314 -18.04 18.87 -35.04
CA TYR A 314 -19.15 17.92 -35.09
C TYR A 314 -19.96 17.88 -33.79
N HIS A 315 -20.97 18.75 -33.72
CA HIS A 315 -22.23 18.44 -33.04
C HIS A 315 -23.22 18.06 -34.15
N GLY A 316 -23.26 16.77 -34.45
CA GLY A 316 -24.38 16.11 -35.12
C GLY A 316 -25.13 15.28 -34.09
#